data_AF-A0A356KE31-F1
#
_entry.id   AF-A0A356KE31-F1
#
_cell.length_a   1.000
_cell.length_b   1.000
_cell.length_c   1.000
_cell.angle_alpha   90.00
_cell.angle_beta   90.00
_cell.angle_gamma   90.00
#
_symmetry.space_group_name_H-M   'P 1'
#
loop_
_entity.id
_entity.type
_entity.pdbx_description
1 polymer ?
#
loop_
_entity_poly.entity_id
_entity_poly.type
_entity_poly.pdbx_seq_one_letter_code
_entity_poly.pdbx_strand_id
1 'polypeptide(L)'
;TDVYGLGGILYFLLCSEAPHGPGSLANVLYSVLNKEPNWSRLENVPPALLAVLKRSMAREPSERYADAAEFAQALRRPPPVRGGSPLAKLALASLVLGALVLGGWL
;
A
#
# COMPACT_ATOMS: atom_id res chain seq x y z
N THR A 1 12.77 4.82 12.04
CA THR A 1 12.40 6.21 12.32
C THR A 1 11.03 6.20 12.97
N ASP A 2 10.69 7.23 13.74
CA ASP A 2 9.40 7.30 14.42
C ASP A 2 8.22 7.31 13.44
N VAL A 3 8.39 7.92 12.26
CA VAL A 3 7.41 7.91 11.15
C VAL A 3 7.03 6.49 10.72
N TYR A 4 8.01 5.59 10.60
CA TYR A 4 7.74 4.19 10.24
C TYR A 4 6.93 3.48 11.34
N GLY A 5 7.32 3.69 12.60
CA GLY A 5 6.61 3.12 13.74
C GLY A 5 5.17 3.63 13.85
N LEU A 6 4.96 4.94 13.68
CA LEU A 6 3.63 5.54 13.63
C LEU A 6 2.79 5.03 12.46
N GLY A 7 3.41 4.83 11.28
CA GLY A 7 2.79 4.15 10.15
C GLY A 7 2.33 2.74 10.51
N GLY A 8 3.18 1.96 11.18
CA GLY A 8 2.83 0.62 11.67
C GLY A 8 1.69 0.62 12.69
N ILE A 9 1.65 1.60 13.60
CA ILE A 9 0.53 1.78 14.54
C ILE A 9 -0.76 2.12 13.78
N LEU A 10 -0.71 3.06 12.83
CA LEU A 10 -1.87 3.41 12.02
C LEU A 10 -2.38 2.21 11.21
N TYR A 11 -1.48 1.43 10.61
CA TYR A 11 -1.84 0.16 9.96
C TYR A 11 -2.60 -0.76 10.94
N PHE A 12 -2.07 -0.95 12.15
CA PHE A 12 -2.71 -1.79 13.16
C PHE A 12 -4.10 -1.27 13.54
N LEU A 13 -4.27 0.05 13.70
CA LEU A 13 -5.57 0.65 14.02
C LEU A 13 -6.61 0.44 12.90
N LEU A 14 -6.18 0.38 11.65
CA LEU A 14 -7.06 0.17 10.50
C LEU A 14 -7.43 -1.30 10.29
N CYS A 15 -6.53 -2.23 10.62
CA CYS A 15 -6.66 -3.65 10.29
C CYS A 15 -6.87 -4.58 11.50
N SER A 16 -6.68 -4.08 12.72
CA SER A 16 -6.56 -4.87 13.96
C SER A 16 -5.48 -5.94 13.95
N GLU A 17 -4.50 -5.83 13.05
CA GLU A 17 -3.38 -6.75 12.88
C GLU A 17 -2.12 -5.96 12.54
N ALA A 18 -0.95 -6.40 13.03
CA ALA A 18 0.30 -5.73 12.75
C ALA A 18 0.71 -5.90 11.27
N PRO A 19 1.42 -4.93 10.67
CA PRO A 19 1.80 -4.97 9.25
C PRO A 19 2.63 -6.19 8.86
N HIS A 20 3.47 -6.67 9.77
CA HIS A 20 4.37 -7.81 9.56
C HIS A 20 3.87 -9.12 10.17
N GLY A 21 2.59 -9.17 10.60
CA GLY A 21 1.95 -10.34 11.17
C GLY A 21 2.44 -10.70 12.59
N PRO A 22 1.87 -11.76 13.19
CA PRO A 22 2.29 -12.27 14.48
C PRO A 22 3.60 -13.08 14.38
N GLY A 23 4.33 -13.20 15.49
CA GLY A 23 5.50 -14.06 15.56
C GLY A 23 6.51 -13.64 16.62
N SER A 24 7.61 -14.39 16.69
CA SER A 24 8.77 -14.00 17.50
C SER A 24 9.39 -12.71 16.98
N LEU A 25 10.17 -12.03 17.82
CA LEU A 25 10.93 -10.84 17.42
C LEU A 25 11.79 -11.10 16.18
N ALA A 26 12.43 -12.27 16.10
CA ALA A 26 13.25 -12.66 14.94
C ALA A 26 12.43 -12.75 13.64
N ASN A 27 11.22 -13.30 13.71
CA ASN A 27 10.33 -13.39 12.54
C ASN A 27 9.86 -12.00 12.08
N VAL A 28 9.53 -11.11 13.02
CA VAL A 28 9.11 -9.74 12.72
C VAL A 28 10.28 -8.96 12.10
N LEU A 29 11.49 -9.04 12.67
CA LEU A 29 12.67 -8.38 12.11
C LEU A 29 13.00 -8.90 10.70
N TYR A 30 12.94 -10.22 10.50
CA TYR A 30 13.10 -10.80 9.17
C TYR A 30 12.05 -10.25 8.19
N SER A 31 10.78 -10.17 8.62
CA SER A 31 9.68 -9.64 7.81
C SER A 31 9.90 -8.17 7.46
N VAL A 32 10.28 -7.32 8.43
CA VAL A 32 10.60 -5.89 8.20
C VAL A 32 11.73 -5.72 7.18
N LEU A 33 12.74 -6.60 7.21
CA LEU A 33 13.91 -6.50 6.33
C LEU A 33 13.69 -7.07 4.93
N ASN A 34 12.81 -8.06 4.77
CA ASN A 34 12.74 -8.89 3.57
C ASN A 34 11.34 -9.00 2.95
N LYS A 35 10.30 -8.47 3.60
CA LYS A 35 8.91 -8.60 3.15
C LYS A 35 8.20 -7.24 3.20
N GLU A 36 7.20 -7.11 2.36
CA GLU A 36 6.26 -5.99 2.40
C GLU A 36 5.17 -6.23 3.46
N PRO A 37 4.64 -5.16 4.09
CA PRO A 37 3.39 -5.24 4.84
C PRO A 37 2.25 -5.80 3.99
N ASN A 38 1.28 -6.47 4.63
CA ASN A 38 0.15 -7.04 3.90
C ASN A 38 -0.90 -5.97 3.49
N TRP A 39 -0.60 -5.24 2.43
CA TRP A 39 -1.46 -4.14 1.95
C TRP A 39 -2.87 -4.57 1.50
N SER A 40 -3.14 -5.85 1.24
CA SER A 40 -4.48 -6.34 0.86
C SER A 40 -5.53 -6.15 1.97
N ARG A 41 -5.10 -6.08 3.23
CA ARG A 41 -5.98 -5.78 4.37
C ARG A 41 -6.60 -4.37 4.31
N LEU A 42 -6.04 -3.49 3.48
CA LEU A 42 -6.40 -2.08 3.38
C LEU A 42 -7.11 -1.75 2.06
N GLU A 43 -7.66 -2.74 1.34
CA GLU A 43 -8.37 -2.53 0.08
C GLU A 43 -9.59 -1.59 0.21
N ASN A 44 -10.25 -1.59 1.38
CA ASN A 44 -11.40 -0.74 1.66
C ASN A 44 -11.02 0.66 2.16
N VAL A 45 -9.73 0.94 2.35
CA VAL A 45 -9.26 2.24 2.81
C VAL A 45 -9.14 3.20 1.62
N PRO A 46 -9.56 4.48 1.77
CA PRO A 46 -9.43 5.46 0.70
C PRO A 46 -8.02 5.48 0.10
N PRO A 47 -7.86 5.44 -1.25
CA PRO A 47 -6.55 5.34 -1.88
C PRO A 47 -5.56 6.43 -1.43
N ALA A 48 -6.07 7.63 -1.15
CA ALA A 48 -5.27 8.75 -0.67
C ALA A 48 -4.66 8.50 0.72
N LEU A 49 -5.42 7.85 1.62
CA LEU A 49 -4.90 7.44 2.92
C LEU A 49 -3.92 6.28 2.79
N LEU A 50 -4.18 5.32 1.91
CA LEU A 50 -3.26 4.22 1.63
C LEU A 50 -1.92 4.73 1.08
N ALA A 51 -1.92 5.75 0.23
CA ALA A 51 -0.71 6.37 -0.30
C ALA A 51 0.14 7.01 0.82
N VAL A 52 -0.51 7.73 1.74
CA VAL A 52 0.15 8.32 2.92
C VAL A 52 0.76 7.24 3.81
N LEU A 53 0.00 6.18 4.08
CA LEU A 53 0.46 5.06 4.90
C LEU A 53 1.65 4.34 4.26
N LYS A 54 1.59 4.02 2.97
CA LYS A 54 2.69 3.40 2.23
C LYS A 54 3.96 4.24 2.27
N ARG A 55 3.86 5.56 2.07
CA ARG A 55 5.01 6.47 2.17
C ARG A 55 5.62 6.47 3.57
N SER A 56 4.80 6.50 4.62
CA SER A 56 5.29 6.46 6.00
C SER A 56 6.09 5.18 6.32
N MET A 57 5.72 4.07 5.68
CA MET A 57 6.30 2.74 5.86
C MET A 57 7.27 2.33 4.74
N ALA A 58 7.75 3.28 3.92
CA ALA A 58 8.68 2.98 2.83
C ALA A 58 9.97 2.32 3.37
N ARG A 59 10.55 1.40 2.59
CA ARG A 59 11.76 0.67 2.99
C ARG A 59 12.93 1.63 3.18
N GLU A 60 13.15 2.51 2.22
CA GLU A 60 14.20 3.53 2.29
C GLU A 60 13.75 4.70 3.18
N PRO A 61 14.52 5.06 4.23
CA PRO A 61 14.17 6.17 5.11
C PRO A 61 14.00 7.51 4.39
N SER A 62 14.72 7.73 3.28
CA SER A 62 14.65 8.94 2.45
C SER A 62 13.34 9.08 1.68
N GLU A 63 12.59 7.99 1.48
CA GLU A 63 11.29 8.01 0.80
C GLU A 63 10.14 8.35 1.76
N ARG A 64 10.41 8.40 3.07
CA ARG A 64 9.40 8.66 4.10
C ARG A 64 9.10 10.16 4.21
N TYR A 65 8.19 10.49 5.12
CA TYR A 65 8.06 11.86 5.62
C TYR A 65 9.28 12.21 6.48
N ALA A 66 9.74 13.45 6.40
CA ALA A 66 10.91 13.94 7.12
C ALA A 66 10.72 13.79 8.64
N ASP A 67 9.51 14.06 9.13
CA ASP A 67 9.16 13.98 10.53
C ASP A 67 7.66 13.63 10.76
N ALA A 68 7.29 13.53 12.03
CA ALA A 68 5.92 13.25 12.43
C ALA A 68 4.94 14.38 12.11
N ALA A 69 5.41 15.64 12.01
CA ALA A 69 4.56 16.78 11.70
C ALA A 69 4.16 16.77 10.21
N GLU A 70 5.10 16.50 9.30
CA GLU A 70 4.82 16.32 7.87
C GLU A 70 3.88 15.12 7.66
N PHE A 71 4.10 14.02 8.37
CA PHE A 71 3.19 12.86 8.33
C PHE A 71 1.77 13.22 8.79
N ALA A 72 1.63 13.91 9.92
CA ALA A 72 0.33 14.36 10.43
C ALA A 72 -0.37 15.34 9.47
N GLN A 73 0.39 16.22 8.82
CA GLN A 73 -0.14 17.12 7.79
C GLN A 73 -0.69 16.34 6.60
N ALA A 74 0.05 15.33 6.13
CA ALA A 74 -0.38 14.46 5.04
C ALA A 74 -1.64 13.66 5.38
N LEU A 75 -1.82 13.24 6.64
CA LEU A 75 -3.07 12.59 7.07
C LEU A 75 -4.27 13.54 7.04
N ARG A 76 -4.09 14.80 7.42
CA ARG A 76 -5.16 15.83 7.39
C ARG A 76 -5.50 16.28 5.97
N ARG A 77 -4.49 16.32 5.09
CA ARG A 77 -4.61 16.77 3.71
C ARG A 77 -3.84 15.80 2.80
N PRO A 78 -4.43 14.63 2.50
CA PRO A 78 -3.73 13.62 1.72
C PRO A 78 -3.53 14.09 0.28
N PRO A 79 -2.42 13.70 -0.36
CA PRO A 79 -2.14 14.11 -1.72
C PRO A 79 -3.22 13.55 -2.68
N PRO A 80 -3.54 14.27 -3.76
CA PRO A 80 -4.46 13.76 -4.77
C PRO A 80 -3.86 12.49 -5.38
N VAL A 81 -4.57 11.37 -5.24
CA VAL A 81 -4.19 10.13 -5.91
C VAL A 81 -4.72 10.22 -7.33
N ARG A 82 -3.80 10.24 -8.30
CA ARG A 82 -4.17 10.01 -9.70
C ARG A 82 -4.65 8.56 -9.80
N GLY A 83 -5.95 8.34 -9.74
CA GLY A 83 -6.54 7.03 -10.00
C GLY A 83 -6.11 6.58 -11.39
N GLY A 84 -5.67 5.31 -11.52
CA GLY A 84 -5.37 4.72 -12.82
C GLY A 84 -6.57 4.94 -13.75
N SER A 85 -6.34 5.48 -14.94
CA SER A 85 -7.42 5.87 -15.84
C SER A 85 -8.34 4.67 -16.09
N PRO A 86 -9.67 4.83 -16.06
CA PRO A 86 -10.60 3.73 -16.37
C PRO A 86 -10.32 3.15 -17.77
N LEU A 87 -9.73 3.94 -18.66
CA LEU A 87 -9.25 3.54 -19.98
C LEU A 87 -8.18 2.44 -19.95
N ALA A 88 -7.27 2.42 -18.97
CA ALA A 88 -6.26 1.37 -18.85
C ALA A 88 -6.87 0.02 -18.44
N LYS A 89 -7.91 0.05 -17.59
CA LYS A 89 -8.67 -1.16 -17.21
C LYS A 89 -9.50 -1.71 -18.38
N LEU A 90 -10.09 -0.82 -19.18
CA LEU A 90 -10.85 -1.20 -20.38
C LEU A 90 -9.95 -1.74 -21.49
N ALA A 91 -8.74 -1.17 -21.68
CA ALA A 91 -7.76 -1.66 -22.65
C ALA A 91 -7.27 -3.08 -22.32
N LEU A 92 -7.14 -3.41 -21.03
CA LEU A 92 -6.77 -4.76 -20.61
C LEU A 92 -7.94 -5.74 -20.82
N ALA A 93 -9.18 -5.31 -20.55
CA ALA A 93 -10.38 -6.12 -20.78
C ALA A 93 -10.61 -6.42 -22.27
N SER A 94 -10.36 -5.45 -23.16
CA SER A 94 -10.49 -5.65 -24.61
C SER A 94 -9.42 -6.57 -25.20
N LEU A 95 -8.20 -6.58 -24.65
CA LEU A 95 -7.16 -7.54 -25.05
C LEU A 95 -7.51 -8.98 -24.68
N VAL A 96 -8.10 -9.21 -23.51
CA VAL A 96 -8.54 -10.55 -23.07
C VAL A 96 -9.72 -11.05 -23.90
N LEU A 97 -10.69 -10.18 -24.22
CA LEU A 97 -11.79 -10.49 -25.13
C LEU A 97 -11.30 -10.77 -26.56
N GLY A 98 -10.34 -9.98 -27.06
CA GLY A 98 -9.73 -10.22 -28.38
C GLY A 98 -8.98 -11.56 -28.47
N ALA A 99 -8.27 -11.95 -27.42
CA ALA A 99 -7.57 -13.23 -27.35
C ALA A 99 -8.53 -14.44 -27.29
N LEU A 100 -9.66 -14.30 -26.60
CA LEU A 100 -10.68 -15.36 -26.51
C LEU A 100 -11.47 -15.54 -27.81
N VAL A 101 -11.72 -14.47 -28.57
CA VAL A 101 -12.41 -14.55 -29.87
C VAL A 101 -11.52 -15.17 -30.95
N LEU A 102 -10.21 -15.00 -30.88
CA LEU A 102 -9.26 -15.59 -31.83
C LEU A 102 -8.84 -17.03 -31.50
N GLY A 103 -8.96 -17.46 -30.23
CA GLY A 103 -8.60 -18.81 -29.79
C GLY A 103 -9.71 -19.86 -29.88
N GLY A 104 -10.96 -19.46 -30.20
CA GLY A 104 -12.14 -20.35 -30.17
C GLY A 104 -12.48 -21.09 -31.48
N TRP A 105 -11.65 -21.00 -32.52
CA TRP A 105 -11.88 -21.62 -33.85
C TRP A 105 -10.69 -22.46 -34.34
N LEU A 106 -9.96 -23.12 -33.43
CA LEU A 106 -9.03 -24.20 -33.75
C LEU A 106 -9.42 -25.45 -32.97
#